data_AF-A0A9E4D1T3-F1
#
_entry.id   AF-A0A9E4D1T3-F1
#
_cell.length_a   1.000
_cell.length_b   1.000
_cell.length_c   1.000
_cell.angle_alpha   90.00
_cell.angle_beta   90.00
_cell.angle_gamma   90.00
#
_symmetry.space_group_name_H-M   'P 1'
#
loop_
_entity.id
_entity.type
_entity.pdbx_description
1 polymer ?
#
loop_
_entity_poly.entity_id
_entity_poly.type
_entity_poly.pdbx_seq_one_letter_code
_entity_poly.pdbx_strand_id
1 'polypeptide(L)'
;MSTVLESGFRSDLVEAHETAAGLIAASGPWWSGVQRLAMLAEVRRARAHSDLPPWQAPSSAEGLAGSDDTLPPAAVDAIWRISNHPGTLTRAWYDAIVAGLPSPEHYVELVAVTAAVNSLDRFAEIMDLELLAPGPADHRPPSRARVEGAEVTSHWVPTVPIRGANVQKALSGVVGGRDLWAVLTRAQYVPPEALMGDLEWN
;
A
#
# COMPACT_ATOMS: atom_id res chain seq x y z
N MET A 1 -14.24 -19.65 10.20
CA MET A 1 -12.80 -19.95 9.95
C MET A 1 -12.00 -19.13 10.96
N SER A 2 -10.70 -19.33 11.12
CA SER A 2 -9.89 -18.53 12.06
C SER A 2 -9.07 -17.47 11.32
N THR A 3 -8.74 -16.38 12.00
CA THR A 3 -7.82 -15.38 11.43
C THR A 3 -6.36 -15.79 11.66
N VAL A 4 -5.41 -15.07 11.04
CA VAL A 4 -3.98 -15.25 11.33
C VAL A 4 -3.63 -15.09 12.80
N LEU A 5 -4.39 -14.28 13.55
CA LEU A 5 -4.17 -14.05 14.99
C LEU A 5 -4.44 -15.30 15.84
N GLU A 6 -5.24 -16.23 15.32
CA GLU A 6 -5.69 -17.45 16.00
C GLU A 6 -5.06 -18.71 15.39
N SER A 7 -4.14 -18.54 14.42
CA SER A 7 -3.59 -19.62 13.59
C SER A 7 -2.54 -20.49 14.29
N GLY A 8 -1.96 -20.02 15.41
CA GLY A 8 -0.84 -20.67 16.07
C GLY A 8 0.48 -20.63 15.27
N PHE A 9 0.58 -19.78 14.24
CA PHE A 9 1.82 -19.54 13.51
C PHE A 9 2.88 -18.86 14.40
N ARG A 10 4.10 -18.75 13.87
CA ARG A 10 5.22 -18.08 14.56
C ARG A 10 4.77 -16.69 15.06
N SER A 11 5.15 -16.36 16.30
CA SER A 11 4.66 -15.15 16.97
C SER A 11 5.05 -13.87 16.26
N ASP A 12 6.25 -13.81 15.67
CA ASP A 12 6.73 -12.67 14.87
C ASP A 12 5.86 -12.42 13.64
N LEU A 13 5.33 -13.47 13.02
CA LEU A 13 4.41 -13.38 11.89
C LEU A 13 3.06 -12.84 12.32
N VAL A 14 2.51 -13.35 13.43
CA VAL A 14 1.23 -12.89 13.97
C VAL A 14 1.31 -11.42 14.37
N GLU A 15 2.34 -11.04 15.13
CA GLU A 15 2.60 -9.67 15.56
C GLU A 15 2.77 -8.71 14.37
N ALA A 16 3.44 -9.14 13.29
CA ALA A 16 3.58 -8.34 12.09
C ALA A 16 2.24 -8.09 11.38
N HIS A 17 1.34 -9.07 11.33
CA HIS A 17 0.00 -8.90 10.74
C HIS A 17 -0.87 -7.97 11.60
N GLU A 18 -0.83 -8.14 12.93
CA GLU A 18 -1.53 -7.26 13.87
C GLU A 18 -1.03 -5.81 13.76
N THR A 19 0.29 -5.63 13.74
CA THR A 19 0.92 -4.31 13.57
C THR A 19 0.54 -3.67 12.24
N ALA A 20 0.58 -4.45 11.14
CA ALA A 20 0.20 -3.95 9.82
C ALA A 20 -1.27 -3.53 9.77
N ALA A 21 -2.19 -4.29 10.39
CA ALA A 21 -3.59 -3.91 10.50
C ALA A 21 -3.77 -2.59 11.28
N GLY A 22 -3.02 -2.41 12.37
CA GLY A 22 -2.99 -1.15 13.12
C GLY A 22 -2.48 0.04 12.29
N LEU A 23 -1.40 -0.16 11.52
CA LEU A 23 -0.83 0.87 10.65
C LEU A 23 -1.78 1.26 9.50
N ILE A 24 -2.54 0.30 8.96
CA ILE A 24 -3.56 0.56 7.93
C ILE A 24 -4.72 1.39 8.51
N ALA A 25 -5.13 1.13 9.74
CA ALA A 25 -6.18 1.89 10.41
C ALA A 25 -5.72 3.29 10.90
N ALA A 26 -4.41 3.49 11.09
CA ALA A 26 -3.84 4.75 11.56
C ALA A 26 -3.81 5.84 10.48
N SER A 27 -3.94 7.10 10.90
CA SER A 27 -3.80 8.26 10.01
C SER A 27 -2.35 8.43 9.58
N GLY A 28 -2.14 8.63 8.28
CA GLY A 28 -0.84 8.79 7.65
C GLY A 28 -0.41 10.23 7.45
N PRO A 29 0.73 10.44 6.76
CA PRO A 29 1.11 11.77 6.29
C PRO A 29 0.14 12.37 5.27
N TRP A 30 -0.41 11.57 4.36
CA TRP A 30 -1.22 12.06 3.24
C TRP A 30 -2.66 11.56 3.24
N TRP A 31 -2.94 10.38 3.79
CA TRP A 31 -4.28 9.80 3.87
C TRP A 31 -4.72 9.58 5.32
N SER A 32 -6.00 9.84 5.61
CA SER A 32 -6.55 9.58 6.95
C SER A 32 -6.74 8.08 7.18
N GLY A 33 -6.96 7.66 8.44
CA GLY A 33 -7.28 6.27 8.75
C GLY A 33 -8.53 5.80 8.01
N VAL A 34 -9.56 6.66 7.93
CA VAL A 34 -10.79 6.41 7.17
C VAL A 34 -10.49 6.15 5.69
N GLN A 35 -9.64 6.98 5.07
CA GLN A 35 -9.27 6.82 3.68
C GLN A 35 -8.44 5.55 3.44
N ARG A 36 -7.51 5.22 4.33
CA ARG A 36 -6.72 3.98 4.24
C ARG A 36 -7.57 2.73 4.42
N LEU A 37 -8.59 2.75 5.28
CA LEU A 37 -9.58 1.67 5.36
C LEU A 37 -10.43 1.56 4.09
N ALA A 38 -10.79 2.69 3.48
CA ALA A 38 -11.44 2.67 2.17
C ALA A 38 -10.52 2.09 1.09
N MET A 39 -9.20 2.33 1.14
CA MET A 39 -8.25 1.69 0.23
C MET A 39 -8.23 0.17 0.41
N LEU A 40 -8.23 -0.32 1.65
CA LEU A 40 -8.33 -1.74 1.95
C LEU A 40 -9.61 -2.35 1.36
N ALA A 41 -10.75 -1.66 1.52
CA ALA A 41 -12.02 -2.11 0.93
C ALA A 41 -11.96 -2.14 -0.61
N GLU A 42 -11.34 -1.14 -1.25
CA GLU A 42 -11.14 -1.12 -2.70
C GLU A 42 -10.18 -2.21 -3.19
N VAL A 43 -9.12 -2.53 -2.44
CA VAL A 43 -8.25 -3.69 -2.78
C VAL A 43 -9.08 -4.97 -2.80
N ARG A 44 -9.91 -5.20 -1.77
CA ARG A 44 -10.78 -6.39 -1.70
C ARG A 44 -11.79 -6.43 -2.84
N ARG A 45 -12.42 -5.29 -3.16
CA ARG A 45 -13.33 -5.17 -4.31
C ARG A 45 -12.61 -5.46 -5.64
N ALA A 46 -11.43 -4.87 -5.85
CA ALA A 46 -10.64 -5.09 -7.05
C ALA A 46 -10.32 -6.58 -7.25
N ARG A 47 -9.89 -7.26 -6.19
CA ARG A 47 -9.52 -8.68 -6.25
C ARG A 47 -10.72 -9.59 -6.54
N ALA A 48 -11.90 -9.23 -6.03
CA ALA A 48 -13.15 -9.92 -6.36
C ALA A 48 -13.58 -9.76 -7.83
N HIS A 49 -13.00 -8.80 -8.55
CA HIS A 49 -13.27 -8.48 -9.96
C HIS A 49 -11.97 -8.51 -10.79
N SER A 50 -11.17 -9.56 -10.58
CA SER A 50 -9.85 -9.71 -11.24
C SER A 50 -9.92 -9.93 -12.76
N ASP A 51 -11.11 -10.20 -13.29
CA ASP A 51 -11.43 -10.31 -14.71
C ASP A 51 -11.55 -8.96 -15.43
N LEU A 52 -11.67 -7.85 -14.68
CA LEU A 52 -11.70 -6.51 -15.26
C LEU A 52 -10.36 -6.15 -15.94
N PRO A 53 -10.34 -5.74 -17.21
CA PRO A 53 -9.10 -5.42 -17.90
C PRO A 53 -8.47 -4.08 -17.45
N PRO A 54 -7.13 -3.91 -17.58
CA PRO A 54 -6.40 -2.75 -17.04
C PRO A 54 -6.69 -1.40 -17.70
N TRP A 55 -7.39 -1.37 -18.83
CA TRP A 55 -7.77 -0.14 -19.54
C TRP A 55 -9.18 0.35 -19.18
N GLN A 56 -9.95 -0.43 -18.43
CA GLN A 56 -11.23 0.02 -17.89
C GLN A 56 -10.99 0.76 -16.57
N ALA A 57 -11.67 1.89 -16.36
CA ALA A 57 -11.58 2.69 -15.15
C ALA A 57 -12.70 2.31 -14.17
N PRO A 58 -12.39 1.61 -13.06
CA PRO A 58 -13.35 1.25 -12.03
C PRO A 58 -14.20 2.41 -11.50
N SER A 59 -13.56 3.56 -11.33
CA SER A 59 -14.18 4.77 -10.79
C SER A 59 -15.32 5.33 -11.65
N SER A 60 -15.34 4.98 -12.94
CA SER A 60 -16.32 5.47 -13.92
C SER A 60 -17.40 4.43 -14.25
N ALA A 61 -17.31 3.24 -13.65
CA ALA A 61 -18.27 2.16 -13.84
C ALA A 61 -19.27 2.13 -12.67
N GLU A 62 -20.56 2.22 -12.97
CA GLU A 62 -21.61 2.21 -11.96
C GLU A 62 -21.60 0.91 -11.15
N GLY A 63 -21.63 1.05 -9.82
CA GLY A 63 -21.73 -0.08 -8.88
C GLY A 63 -20.44 -0.88 -8.67
N LEU A 64 -19.33 -0.50 -9.31
CA LEU A 64 -18.09 -1.27 -9.26
C LEU A 64 -17.13 -0.79 -8.15
N ALA A 65 -17.00 0.52 -7.95
CA ALA A 65 -16.25 1.12 -6.85
C ALA A 65 -17.15 1.50 -5.67
N GLY A 66 -16.56 1.78 -4.50
CA GLY A 66 -17.26 2.35 -3.36
C GLY A 66 -17.93 3.69 -3.69
N SER A 67 -19.15 3.90 -3.18
CA SER A 67 -20.01 5.03 -3.53
C SER A 67 -19.95 6.20 -2.54
N ASP A 68 -19.03 6.18 -1.57
CA ASP A 68 -19.01 7.11 -0.43
C ASP A 68 -18.07 8.32 -0.63
N ASP A 69 -17.52 8.48 -1.84
CA ASP A 69 -16.59 9.56 -2.22
C ASP A 69 -15.38 9.73 -1.27
N THR A 70 -15.07 8.70 -0.46
CA THR A 70 -13.95 8.75 0.52
C THR A 70 -12.60 8.88 -0.17
N LEU A 71 -12.48 8.29 -1.36
CA LEU A 71 -11.29 8.32 -2.20
C LEU A 71 -11.58 9.04 -3.52
N PRO A 72 -10.65 9.85 -4.03
CA PRO A 72 -10.80 10.42 -5.36
C PRO A 72 -10.75 9.32 -6.44
N PRO A 73 -11.41 9.50 -7.60
CA PRO A 73 -11.43 8.53 -8.69
C PRO A 73 -10.05 7.99 -9.09
N ALA A 74 -9.05 8.86 -9.17
CA ALA A 74 -7.68 8.49 -9.50
C ALA A 74 -7.05 7.54 -8.47
N ALA A 75 -7.40 7.65 -7.18
CA ALA A 75 -6.93 6.71 -6.16
C ALA A 75 -7.58 5.34 -6.35
N VAL A 76 -8.89 5.29 -6.60
CA VAL A 76 -9.62 4.05 -6.89
C VAL A 76 -9.01 3.33 -8.10
N ASP A 77 -8.86 4.03 -9.23
CA ASP A 77 -8.31 3.44 -10.45
C ASP A 77 -6.87 2.95 -10.25
N ALA A 78 -6.07 3.67 -9.45
CA ALA A 78 -4.72 3.24 -9.09
C ALA A 78 -4.73 1.95 -8.27
N ILE A 79 -5.54 1.87 -7.21
CA ILE A 79 -5.66 0.70 -6.33
C ILE A 79 -6.01 -0.55 -7.13
N TRP A 80 -6.99 -0.44 -8.02
CA TRP A 80 -7.44 -1.56 -8.84
C TRP A 80 -6.38 -2.04 -9.82
N ARG A 81 -5.72 -1.12 -10.53
CA ARG A 81 -4.68 -1.50 -11.49
C ARG A 81 -3.43 -2.05 -10.80
N ILE A 82 -3.04 -1.50 -9.64
CA ILE A 82 -1.91 -2.01 -8.85
C ILE A 82 -2.23 -3.41 -8.30
N SER A 83 -3.47 -3.65 -7.87
CA SER A 83 -3.86 -4.94 -7.27
C SER A 83 -3.91 -6.07 -8.29
N ASN A 84 -4.46 -5.82 -9.49
CA ASN A 84 -4.71 -6.89 -10.48
C ASN A 84 -3.72 -6.89 -11.65
N HIS A 85 -3.15 -5.74 -12.02
CA HIS A 85 -2.36 -5.56 -13.23
C HIS A 85 -1.04 -4.79 -13.02
N PRO A 86 -0.24 -5.07 -11.96
CA PRO A 86 0.96 -4.29 -11.63
C PRO A 86 2.05 -4.35 -12.71
N GLY A 87 2.04 -5.36 -13.59
CA GLY A 87 2.96 -5.46 -14.74
C GLY A 87 2.62 -4.54 -15.91
N THR A 88 1.50 -3.81 -15.86
CA THR A 88 0.99 -2.98 -16.96
C THR A 88 1.19 -1.48 -16.74
N LEU A 89 1.86 -1.09 -15.65
CA LEU A 89 2.01 0.31 -15.26
C LEU A 89 3.03 1.01 -16.18
N THR A 90 2.61 2.09 -16.82
CA THR A 90 3.45 2.90 -17.70
C THR A 90 3.65 4.30 -17.13
N ARG A 91 4.67 5.01 -17.60
CA ARG A 91 4.89 6.43 -17.29
C ARG A 91 3.64 7.27 -17.59
N ALA A 92 3.03 7.09 -18.76
CA ALA A 92 1.84 7.83 -19.17
C ALA A 92 0.64 7.55 -18.24
N TRP A 93 0.46 6.30 -17.82
CA TRP A 93 -0.55 5.96 -16.82
C TRP A 93 -0.27 6.64 -15.48
N TYR A 94 0.98 6.59 -15.00
CA TYR A 94 1.36 7.24 -13.76
C TYR A 94 1.08 8.75 -13.80
N ASP A 95 1.47 9.42 -14.89
CA ASP A 95 1.27 10.86 -15.05
C ASP A 95 -0.23 11.21 -15.03
N ALA A 96 -1.08 10.38 -15.65
CA ALA A 96 -2.53 10.55 -15.61
C ALA A 96 -3.11 10.35 -14.20
N ILE A 97 -2.65 9.34 -13.47
CA ILE A 97 -3.10 9.09 -12.09
C ILE A 97 -2.69 10.22 -11.16
N VAL A 98 -1.42 10.65 -11.20
CA VAL A 98 -0.91 11.67 -10.29
C VAL A 98 -1.51 13.05 -10.61
N ALA A 99 -1.86 13.34 -11.85
CA ALA A 99 -2.62 14.55 -12.20
C ALA A 99 -4.01 14.60 -11.53
N GLY A 100 -4.59 13.44 -11.20
CA GLY A 100 -5.86 13.31 -10.46
C GLY A 100 -5.69 13.22 -8.94
N LEU A 101 -4.47 13.32 -8.41
CA LEU A 101 -4.17 13.30 -6.98
C LEU A 101 -3.64 14.66 -6.52
N PRO A 102 -3.75 15.00 -5.22
CA PRO A 102 -3.25 16.29 -4.74
C PRO A 102 -1.72 16.42 -4.82
N SER A 103 -0.99 15.30 -4.75
CA SER A 103 0.47 15.29 -4.89
C SER A 103 1.02 13.89 -5.22
N PRO A 104 2.25 13.78 -5.75
CA PRO A 104 2.92 12.49 -5.95
C PRO A 104 3.09 11.68 -4.65
N GLU A 105 3.23 12.32 -3.51
CA GLU A 105 3.38 11.65 -2.22
C GLU A 105 2.09 10.92 -1.78
N HIS A 106 0.91 11.41 -2.19
CA HIS A 106 -0.34 10.66 -2.01
C HIS A 106 -0.30 9.33 -2.77
N TYR A 107 0.27 9.33 -3.98
CA TYR A 107 0.45 8.09 -4.76
C TYR A 107 1.43 7.14 -4.06
N VAL A 108 2.55 7.64 -3.53
CA VAL A 108 3.53 6.82 -2.81
C VAL A 108 2.91 6.14 -1.59
N GLU A 109 2.17 6.89 -0.78
CA GLU A 109 1.50 6.33 0.40
C GLU A 109 0.39 5.34 0.02
N LEU A 110 -0.39 5.64 -1.04
CA LEU A 110 -1.40 4.73 -1.59
C LEU A 110 -0.77 3.40 -2.01
N VAL A 111 0.35 3.43 -2.74
CA VAL A 111 1.06 2.21 -3.16
C VAL A 111 1.48 1.38 -1.94
N ALA A 112 1.99 2.02 -0.88
CA ALA A 112 2.41 1.33 0.34
C ALA A 112 1.25 0.57 0.99
N VAL A 113 0.09 1.21 1.12
CA VAL A 113 -1.12 0.60 1.70
C VAL A 113 -1.67 -0.49 0.79
N THR A 114 -1.84 -0.22 -0.51
CA THR A 114 -2.35 -1.20 -1.49
C THR A 114 -1.49 -2.46 -1.56
N ALA A 115 -0.17 -2.32 -1.58
CA ALA A 115 0.74 -3.47 -1.60
C ALA A 115 0.68 -4.28 -0.30
N ALA A 116 0.63 -3.61 0.86
CA ALA A 116 0.51 -4.27 2.16
C ALA A 116 -0.79 -5.07 2.29
N VAL A 117 -1.93 -4.48 1.91
CA VAL A 117 -3.23 -5.18 1.93
C VAL A 117 -3.23 -6.38 1.00
N ASN A 118 -2.69 -6.25 -0.22
CA ASN A 118 -2.55 -7.39 -1.14
C ASN A 118 -1.71 -8.52 -0.53
N SER A 119 -0.62 -8.20 0.16
CA SER A 119 0.25 -9.19 0.84
C SER A 119 -0.51 -9.91 1.97
N LEU A 120 -1.21 -9.15 2.82
CA LEU A 120 -1.98 -9.68 3.95
C LEU A 120 -3.13 -10.58 3.48
N ASP A 121 -3.95 -10.08 2.56
CA ASP A 121 -5.14 -10.82 2.14
C ASP A 121 -4.77 -12.04 1.28
N ARG A 122 -3.68 -11.97 0.49
CA ARG A 122 -3.18 -13.14 -0.25
C ARG A 122 -2.60 -14.21 0.68
N PHE A 123 -1.89 -13.80 1.75
CA PHE A 123 -1.43 -14.73 2.77
C PHE A 123 -2.62 -15.47 3.40
N ALA A 124 -3.65 -14.74 3.84
CA ALA A 124 -4.84 -15.33 4.43
C ALA A 124 -5.53 -16.33 3.48
N GLU A 125 -5.73 -15.96 2.22
CA GLU A 125 -6.35 -16.85 1.21
C GLU A 125 -5.56 -18.13 0.97
N ILE A 126 -4.23 -18.04 0.79
CA ILE A 126 -3.39 -19.22 0.54
C ILE A 126 -3.39 -20.17 1.73
N MET A 127 -3.51 -19.62 2.94
CA MET A 127 -3.53 -20.38 4.19
C MET A 127 -4.94 -20.80 4.62
N ASP A 128 -5.97 -20.54 3.81
CA ASP A 128 -7.38 -20.82 4.12
C ASP A 128 -7.86 -20.18 5.45
N LEU A 129 -7.45 -18.93 5.68
CA LEU A 129 -7.78 -18.12 6.85
C LEU A 129 -8.79 -17.04 6.51
N GLU A 130 -9.49 -16.54 7.53
CA GLU A 130 -10.30 -15.32 7.37
C GLU A 130 -9.41 -14.10 7.15
N LEU A 131 -9.85 -13.20 6.27
CA LEU A 131 -9.17 -11.93 6.03
C LEU A 131 -9.17 -11.11 7.33
N LEU A 132 -8.01 -10.59 7.70
CA LEU A 132 -7.87 -9.82 8.92
C LEU A 132 -8.73 -8.54 8.84
N ALA A 133 -9.59 -8.34 9.83
CA ALA A 133 -10.31 -7.08 9.98
C ALA A 133 -9.37 -6.02 10.55
N PRO A 134 -9.25 -4.84 9.93
CA PRO A 134 -8.51 -3.75 10.55
C PRO A 134 -9.23 -3.28 11.82
N GLY A 135 -8.48 -2.67 12.74
CA GLY A 135 -9.06 -1.95 13.88
C GLY A 135 -9.89 -0.73 13.45
N PRO A 136 -10.52 -0.02 14.40
CA PRO A 136 -11.28 1.19 14.10
C PRO A 136 -10.40 2.25 13.43
N ALA A 137 -10.96 2.96 12.45
CA ALA A 137 -10.25 4.03 11.76
C ALA A 137 -9.80 5.13 12.73
N ASP A 138 -8.57 5.59 12.55
CA ASP A 138 -8.11 6.83 13.15
C ASP A 138 -8.72 8.03 12.41
N HIS A 139 -9.45 8.85 13.16
CA HIS A 139 -10.14 10.04 12.64
C HIS A 139 -9.28 11.31 12.64
N ARG A 140 -8.01 11.23 13.08
CA ARG A 140 -7.10 12.37 13.00
C ARG A 140 -6.84 12.75 11.54
N PRO A 141 -6.70 14.05 11.22
CA PRO A 141 -6.33 14.48 9.88
C PRO A 141 -4.93 13.95 9.52
N PRO A 142 -4.63 13.80 8.21
CA PRO A 142 -3.28 13.45 7.79
C PRO A 142 -2.28 14.48 8.31
N SER A 143 -1.10 14.04 8.75
CA SER A 143 -0.12 14.94 9.38
C SER A 143 0.51 15.94 8.41
N ARG A 144 0.46 15.66 7.11
CA ARG A 144 1.10 16.43 6.03
C ARG A 144 2.61 16.59 6.22
N ALA A 145 3.23 15.69 6.97
CA ALA A 145 4.67 15.68 7.19
C ALA A 145 5.41 15.42 5.87
N ARG A 146 6.28 16.36 5.48
CA ARG A 146 7.12 16.27 4.28
C ARG A 146 8.50 15.73 4.65
N VAL A 147 9.12 15.02 3.71
CA VAL A 147 10.52 14.59 3.80
C VAL A 147 11.39 15.65 3.15
N GLU A 148 12.33 16.22 3.90
CA GLU A 148 13.29 17.18 3.36
C GLU A 148 14.25 16.51 2.38
N GLY A 149 14.55 17.18 1.26
CA GLY A 149 15.45 16.66 0.22
C GLY A 149 14.87 15.52 -0.63
N ALA A 150 13.56 15.24 -0.54
CA ALA A 150 12.91 14.29 -1.43
C ALA A 150 12.67 14.92 -2.81
N GLU A 151 13.27 14.35 -3.85
CA GLU A 151 13.23 14.86 -5.22
C GLU A 151 12.98 13.74 -6.24
N VAL A 152 12.38 14.11 -7.37
CA VAL A 152 12.20 13.20 -8.52
C VAL A 152 13.51 13.17 -9.31
N THR A 153 14.27 12.08 -9.19
CA THR A 153 15.56 11.93 -9.87
C THR A 153 15.51 10.80 -10.90
N SER A 154 15.77 9.55 -10.51
CA SER A 154 15.76 8.36 -11.36
C SER A 154 14.42 7.60 -11.35
N HIS A 155 13.49 8.00 -10.50
CA HIS A 155 12.19 7.36 -10.30
C HIS A 155 11.06 8.32 -10.69
N TRP A 156 9.83 7.82 -10.79
CA TRP A 156 8.66 8.65 -11.13
C TRP A 156 8.16 9.51 -9.97
N VAL A 157 8.51 9.14 -8.74
CA VAL A 157 8.05 9.75 -7.48
C VAL A 157 9.22 10.42 -6.75
N PRO A 158 8.97 11.35 -5.82
CA PRO A 158 10.01 11.93 -4.98
C PRO A 158 10.71 10.86 -4.13
N THR A 159 12.03 10.91 -4.06
CA THR A 159 12.86 9.98 -3.26
C THR A 159 13.99 10.73 -2.58
N VAL A 160 14.44 10.24 -1.43
CA VAL A 160 15.69 10.71 -0.81
C VAL A 160 16.89 9.87 -1.30
N PRO A 161 18.12 10.42 -1.28
CA PRO A 161 19.31 9.76 -1.80
C PRO A 161 19.82 8.65 -0.87
N ILE A 162 19.05 7.58 -0.73
CA ILE A 162 19.41 6.39 0.06
C ILE A 162 19.91 5.25 -0.84
N ARG A 163 20.76 4.38 -0.30
CA ARG A 163 21.13 3.10 -0.93
C ARG A 163 20.03 2.06 -0.69
N GLY A 164 20.03 0.98 -1.48
CA GLY A 164 19.10 -0.14 -1.34
C GLY A 164 18.19 -0.38 -2.54
N ALA A 165 17.22 -1.25 -2.35
CA ALA A 165 16.28 -1.69 -3.38
C ALA A 165 15.39 -0.53 -3.86
N ASN A 166 14.91 -0.61 -5.11
CA ASN A 166 14.04 0.43 -5.69
C ASN A 166 12.75 0.64 -4.88
N VAL A 167 12.21 -0.41 -4.25
CA VAL A 167 11.03 -0.28 -3.37
C VAL A 167 11.33 0.62 -2.16
N GLN A 168 12.51 0.49 -1.54
CA GLN A 168 12.89 1.32 -0.40
C GLN A 168 13.08 2.77 -0.82
N LYS A 169 13.71 3.00 -1.98
CA LYS A 169 13.87 4.35 -2.55
C LYS A 169 12.52 4.98 -2.87
N ALA A 170 11.62 4.27 -3.55
CA ALA A 170 10.30 4.78 -3.91
C ALA A 170 9.45 5.16 -2.69
N LEU A 171 9.49 4.35 -1.62
CA LEU A 171 8.74 4.62 -0.38
C LEU A 171 9.39 5.71 0.50
N SER A 172 10.60 6.16 0.17
CA SER A 172 11.35 7.11 0.98
C SER A 172 10.85 8.56 0.85
N GLY A 173 10.03 8.87 -0.16
CA GLY A 173 9.41 10.19 -0.32
C GLY A 173 8.30 10.51 0.68
N VAL A 174 7.92 9.56 1.54
CA VAL A 174 6.87 9.72 2.55
C VAL A 174 7.42 9.38 3.93
N VAL A 175 7.13 10.22 4.93
CA VAL A 175 7.49 9.95 6.33
C VAL A 175 6.81 8.66 6.79
N GLY A 176 7.58 7.69 7.27
CA GLY A 176 7.04 6.37 7.63
C GLY A 176 6.54 5.54 6.43
N GLY A 177 6.79 5.96 5.19
CA GLY A 177 6.32 5.25 3.99
C GLY A 177 6.86 3.81 3.86
N ARG A 178 7.95 3.50 4.57
CA ARG A 178 8.56 2.16 4.61
C ARG A 178 8.04 1.28 5.74
N ASP A 179 7.24 1.81 6.67
CA ASP A 179 6.92 1.10 7.93
C ASP A 179 6.09 -0.16 7.68
N LEU A 180 5.02 -0.05 6.89
CA LEU A 180 4.19 -1.20 6.47
C LEU A 180 5.03 -2.26 5.75
N TRP A 181 5.86 -1.83 4.79
CA TRP A 181 6.73 -2.72 4.04
C TRP A 181 7.75 -3.43 4.95
N ALA A 182 8.37 -2.71 5.87
CA ALA A 182 9.40 -3.23 6.76
C ALA A 182 8.84 -4.24 7.76
N VAL A 183 7.66 -3.96 8.34
CA VAL A 183 6.95 -4.87 9.26
C VAL A 183 6.68 -6.21 8.56
N LEU A 184 6.10 -6.19 7.36
CA LEU A 184 5.74 -7.41 6.63
C LEU A 184 6.98 -8.15 6.11
N THR A 185 7.93 -7.43 5.52
CA THR A 185 9.15 -8.03 4.93
C THR A 185 9.99 -8.75 5.98
N ARG A 186 10.12 -8.17 7.18
CA ARG A 186 10.88 -8.78 8.27
C ARG A 186 10.33 -10.14 8.69
N ALA A 187 9.00 -10.30 8.72
CA ALA A 187 8.37 -11.53 9.18
C ALA A 187 8.13 -12.55 8.05
N GLN A 188 7.80 -12.09 6.85
CA GLN A 188 7.41 -12.94 5.71
C GLN A 188 8.56 -13.27 4.75
N TYR A 189 9.65 -12.51 4.79
CA TYR A 189 10.76 -12.64 3.85
C TYR A 189 12.11 -12.51 4.58
N VAL A 190 13.11 -11.89 3.94
CA VAL A 190 14.42 -11.59 4.51
C VAL A 190 14.35 -10.27 5.27
N PRO A 191 14.85 -10.19 6.52
CA PRO A 191 14.91 -8.93 7.26
C PRO A 191 15.59 -7.81 6.45
N PRO A 192 15.07 -6.56 6.47
CA PRO A 192 15.65 -5.45 5.72
C PRO A 192 17.15 -5.24 5.98
N GLU A 193 17.63 -5.53 7.19
CA GLU A 193 19.05 -5.42 7.55
C GLU A 193 19.92 -6.43 6.79
N ALA A 194 19.42 -7.65 6.61
CA ALA A 194 20.12 -8.69 5.87
C ALA A 194 20.14 -8.40 4.35
N LEU A 195 19.12 -7.74 3.82
CA LEU A 195 19.12 -7.26 2.42
C LEU A 195 20.12 -6.13 2.17
N MET A 196 20.49 -5.37 3.20
CA MET A 196 21.47 -4.27 3.09
C MET A 196 22.91 -4.75 3.24
N GLY A 197 23.15 -5.81 4.02
CA GLY A 197 24.50 -6.37 4.23
C GLY A 197 25.22 -6.78 2.93
N ASP A 198 24.47 -7.28 1.95
CA ASP A 198 25.02 -7.71 0.65
C ASP A 198 25.26 -6.54 -0.34
N LEU A 199 24.83 -5.32 0.00
CA LEU A 199 24.95 -4.11 -0.83
C LEU A 199 26.08 -3.17 -0.37
N GLU A 200 26.81 -3.53 0.69
CA GLU A 200 28.07 -2.91 1.08
C GLU A 200 29.24 -3.47 0.25
N TRP A 201 29.21 -3.24 -1.07
CA TRP A 201 30.41 -3.41 -1.88
C TRP A 201 31.30 -2.18 -1.68
N ASN A 202 32.49 -2.41 -1.10
CA ASN A 202 33.58 -1.43 -1.00
C ASN A 202 34.02 -0.92 -2.38
#